data_AF-A0AB37AMZ2-F1
#
_entry.id   AF-A0AB37AMZ2-F1
#
_cell.length_a   1.000
_cell.length_b   1.000
_cell.length_c   1.000
_cell.angle_alpha   90.00
_cell.angle_beta   90.00
_cell.angle_gamma   90.00
#
_symmetry.space_group_name_H-M   'P 1'
#
loop_
_entity.id
_entity.type
_entity.pdbx_description
1 polymer ?
#
loop_
_entity_poly.entity_id
_entity_poly.type
_entity_poly.pdbx_seq_one_letter_code
_entity_poly.pdbx_strand_id
1 'polypeptide(L)'
;MSNKHHRNLRAGRIVVLGAMVCTAMGAAGAYGQQSATPIASDIGRSTKEWLSMQRENRAAAPTQPMLGDVATLVYQRYLDSFKNKIPESMGSQIGSANATSGGGQGAQ
;
A
#
# COMPACT_ATOMS: atom_id res chain seq x y z
N MET A 1 -65.73 8.93 68.19
CA MET A 1 -64.94 9.96 67.47
C MET A 1 -63.46 9.56 67.53
N SER A 2 -63.00 8.56 66.78
CA SER A 2 -62.68 8.54 65.35
C SER A 2 -61.38 9.28 64.97
N ASN A 3 -60.38 8.47 64.59
CA ASN A 3 -59.46 8.70 63.46
C ASN A 3 -58.62 9.98 63.39
N LYS A 4 -57.77 10.25 64.40
CA LYS A 4 -56.67 11.22 64.24
C LYS A 4 -55.25 10.69 64.44
N HIS A 5 -55.04 9.57 65.14
CA HIS A 5 -53.68 9.07 65.41
C HIS A 5 -53.04 8.24 64.28
N HIS A 6 -53.81 7.73 63.33
CA HIS A 6 -53.31 6.85 62.26
C HIS A 6 -52.91 7.58 60.96
N ARG A 7 -53.25 8.87 60.83
CA ARG A 7 -52.95 9.69 59.65
C ARG A 7 -51.52 10.25 59.66
N ASN A 8 -50.96 10.48 60.85
CA ASN A 8 -49.64 11.12 60.98
C ASN A 8 -48.49 10.12 60.80
N LEU A 9 -48.75 8.81 60.91
CA LEU A 9 -47.75 7.75 60.68
C LEU A 9 -47.62 7.33 59.20
N ARG A 10 -48.56 7.73 58.32
CA ARG A 10 -48.51 7.44 56.88
C ARG A 10 -48.02 8.61 56.02
N ALA A 11 -47.98 9.82 56.57
CA ALA A 11 -47.45 11.01 55.91
C ALA A 11 -45.90 11.12 55.98
N GLY A 12 -45.25 10.40 56.91
CA GLY A 12 -43.78 10.43 57.07
C GLY A 12 -42.99 9.48 56.15
N ARG A 13 -43.65 8.63 55.35
CA ARG A 13 -42.99 7.64 54.47
C ARG A 13 -43.00 8.00 52.98
N ILE A 14 -43.61 9.12 52.60
CA ILE A 14 -43.68 9.56 51.19
C ILE A 14 -42.69 10.70 50.89
N VAL A 15 -42.01 11.28 51.89
CA VAL A 15 -41.07 12.40 51.67
C VAL A 15 -39.58 11.99 51.67
N VAL A 16 -39.26 10.70 51.84
CA VAL A 16 -37.85 10.22 51.79
C VAL A 16 -37.44 9.64 50.42
N LEU A 17 -38.35 9.58 49.45
CA LEU A 17 -38.05 9.23 48.05
C LEU A 17 -37.77 10.46 47.16
N GLY A 18 -37.25 11.53 47.77
CA GLY A 18 -37.01 12.83 47.13
C GLY A 18 -35.58 13.33 47.29
N ALA A 19 -34.59 12.45 47.23
CA ALA A 19 -33.17 12.80 47.09
C ALA A 19 -32.66 12.32 45.71
N MET A 20 -33.33 12.80 44.66
CA MET A 20 -32.69 12.98 43.35
C MET A 20 -31.66 14.10 43.49
N VAL A 21 -30.54 13.95 42.78
CA VAL A 21 -29.41 14.89 42.61
C VAL A 21 -28.22 14.62 43.53
N CYS A 22 -27.45 13.59 43.17
CA CYS A 22 -25.99 13.62 43.22
C CYS A 22 -25.46 13.06 41.89
N THR A 23 -25.22 14.00 40.99
CA THR A 23 -24.22 13.98 39.92
C THR A 23 -23.11 12.93 40.06
N ALA A 24 -23.09 11.96 39.14
CA ALA A 24 -21.87 11.45 38.51
C ALA A 24 -22.28 10.77 37.19
N MET A 25 -22.73 11.60 36.24
CA MET A 25 -22.73 11.25 34.83
C MET A 25 -21.27 11.13 34.40
N GLY A 26 -20.72 9.92 34.50
CA GLY A 26 -19.33 9.60 34.21
C GLY A 26 -19.21 8.24 33.52
N ALA A 27 -20.08 7.95 32.56
CA ALA A 27 -20.04 6.73 31.75
C ALA A 27 -20.33 7.05 30.27
N ALA A 28 -19.81 8.17 29.78
CA ALA A 28 -19.82 8.51 28.36
C ALA A 28 -18.40 8.88 27.93
N GLY A 29 -17.82 8.04 27.08
CA GLY A 29 -16.69 8.44 26.25
C GLY A 29 -15.30 8.10 26.78
N ALA A 30 -15.03 6.82 26.96
CA ALA A 30 -13.73 6.29 26.54
C ALA A 30 -13.96 4.87 26.04
N TYR A 31 -14.67 4.76 24.91
CA TYR A 31 -14.32 3.70 23.96
C TYR A 31 -12.80 3.72 23.88
N GLY A 32 -12.16 2.58 24.11
CA GLY A 32 -10.72 2.48 24.01
C GLY A 32 -10.30 3.22 22.76
N GLN A 33 -9.45 4.25 22.92
CA GLN A 33 -8.61 4.65 21.82
C GLN A 33 -7.72 3.42 21.59
N GLN A 34 -8.25 2.47 20.82
CA GLN A 34 -7.46 1.61 19.97
C GLN A 34 -6.66 2.65 19.19
N SER A 35 -5.45 2.94 19.66
CA SER A 35 -4.50 3.71 18.89
C SER A 35 -4.36 2.90 17.62
N ALA A 36 -5.07 3.31 16.57
CA ALA A 36 -4.84 2.81 15.24
C ALA A 36 -3.39 3.20 15.00
N THR A 37 -2.49 2.23 15.22
CA THR A 37 -1.09 2.36 14.84
C THR A 37 -1.15 2.88 13.41
N PRO A 38 -0.53 4.02 13.08
CA PRO A 38 -0.53 4.51 11.72
C PRO A 38 -0.09 3.34 10.86
N ILE A 39 -0.96 2.90 9.93
CA ILE A 39 -0.60 1.80 9.05
C ILE A 39 0.59 2.32 8.26
N ALA A 40 1.79 1.90 8.64
CA ALA A 40 3.00 2.26 7.93
C ALA A 40 2.78 1.90 6.46
N SER A 41 3.05 2.86 5.58
CA SER A 41 2.81 2.70 4.15
C SER A 41 3.36 1.36 3.65
N ASP A 42 2.50 0.54 3.04
CA ASP A 42 2.82 -0.82 2.61
C ASP A 42 3.82 -0.87 1.44
N ILE A 43 4.32 0.30 1.00
CA ILE A 43 5.28 0.44 -0.10
C ILE A 43 6.55 -0.39 0.17
N GLY A 44 7.11 -0.34 1.38
CA GLY A 44 8.38 -1.01 1.67
C GLY A 44 8.26 -2.54 1.66
N ARG A 45 7.15 -3.08 2.17
CA ARG A 45 6.87 -4.51 2.17
C ARG A 45 6.49 -4.98 0.77
N SER A 46 5.52 -4.33 0.13
CA SER A 46 5.12 -4.64 -1.25
C SER A 46 6.30 -4.58 -2.20
N THR A 47 7.18 -3.58 -2.10
CA THR A 47 8.38 -3.49 -2.95
C THR A 47 9.31 -4.69 -2.75
N LYS A 48 9.56 -5.11 -1.51
CA LYS A 48 10.38 -6.31 -1.23
C LYS A 48 9.73 -7.57 -1.79
N GLU A 49 8.42 -7.70 -1.68
CA GLU A 49 7.66 -8.83 -2.23
C GLU A 49 7.73 -8.87 -3.76
N TRP A 50 7.52 -7.74 -4.43
CA TRP A 50 7.67 -7.62 -5.89
C TRP A 50 9.08 -7.98 -6.37
N LEU A 51 10.12 -7.49 -5.69
CA LEU A 51 11.51 -7.82 -6.02
C LEU A 51 11.82 -9.31 -5.77
N SER A 52 11.30 -9.89 -4.69
CA SER A 52 11.40 -11.33 -4.44
C SER A 52 10.70 -12.13 -5.54
N MET A 53 9.50 -11.73 -5.96
CA MET A 53 8.77 -12.37 -7.06
C MET A 53 9.53 -12.32 -8.38
N GLN A 54 10.15 -11.18 -8.73
CA GLN A 54 10.97 -11.05 -9.94
C GLN A 54 12.23 -11.91 -9.88
N ARG A 55 12.97 -11.83 -8.77
CA ARG A 55 14.21 -12.60 -8.56
C ARG A 55 13.97 -14.10 -8.63
N GLU A 56 12.89 -14.57 -8.02
CA GLU A 56 12.51 -15.98 -8.00
C GLU A 56 11.78 -16.40 -9.27
N ASN A 57 11.55 -15.46 -10.20
CA ASN A 57 10.82 -15.70 -11.44
C ASN A 57 9.43 -16.32 -11.23
N ARG A 58 8.81 -16.09 -10.05
CA ARG A 58 7.58 -16.77 -9.62
C ARG A 58 6.38 -16.50 -10.53
N ALA A 59 6.39 -15.36 -11.23
CA ALA A 59 5.32 -14.94 -12.11
C ALA A 59 5.58 -15.27 -13.59
N ALA A 60 6.72 -15.85 -13.93
CA ALA A 60 6.99 -16.21 -15.33
C ALA A 60 6.22 -17.45 -15.75
N ALA A 61 5.85 -17.48 -17.03
CA ALA A 61 5.33 -18.69 -17.66
C ALA A 61 6.41 -19.80 -17.66
N PRO A 62 5.99 -21.08 -17.69
CA PRO A 62 6.91 -22.19 -17.89
C PRO A 62 7.75 -21.99 -19.16
N THR A 63 8.98 -22.49 -19.13
CA THR A 63 9.85 -22.50 -20.31
C THR A 63 9.22 -23.34 -21.42
N GLN A 64 9.00 -22.72 -22.58
CA GLN A 64 8.48 -23.41 -23.76
C GLN A 64 9.64 -23.75 -24.70
N PRO A 65 9.84 -25.02 -25.08
CA PRO A 65 10.87 -25.37 -26.04
C PRO A 65 10.52 -24.83 -27.42
N MET A 66 11.53 -24.38 -28.16
CA MET A 66 11.38 -24.05 -29.57
C MET A 66 11.22 -25.34 -30.38
N LEU A 67 10.24 -25.39 -31.28
CA LEU A 67 10.07 -26.53 -32.19
C LEU A 67 11.31 -26.68 -33.07
N GLY A 68 11.74 -27.91 -33.34
CA GLY A 68 13.00 -28.21 -34.05
C GLY A 68 13.16 -27.44 -35.36
N ASP A 69 12.13 -27.44 -36.20
CA ASP A 69 12.15 -26.72 -37.48
C ASP A 69 12.35 -25.21 -37.31
N VAL A 70 11.70 -24.61 -36.30
CA VAL A 70 11.87 -23.19 -35.97
C VAL A 70 13.28 -22.92 -35.45
N ALA A 71 13.83 -23.81 -34.62
CA ALA A 71 15.20 -23.70 -34.13
C ALA A 71 16.22 -23.76 -35.27
N THR A 72 16.02 -24.67 -36.23
CA THR A 72 16.87 -24.75 -37.43
C THR A 72 16.79 -23.47 -38.25
N LEU A 73 15.60 -22.92 -38.49
CA LEU A 73 15.44 -21.66 -39.24
C LEU A 73 16.07 -20.46 -38.53
N VAL A 74 15.92 -20.37 -37.20
CA VAL A 74 16.54 -19.30 -36.41
C VAL A 74 18.07 -19.39 -36.49
N TYR A 75 18.63 -20.60 -36.42
CA TYR A 75 20.06 -20.81 -36.57
C TYR A 75 20.57 -20.45 -37.97
N GLN A 76 19.85 -20.83 -39.03
CA GLN A 76 20.20 -20.43 -40.39
C GLN A 76 20.17 -18.91 -40.55
N ARG A 77 19.15 -18.22 -40.02
CA ARG A 77 19.08 -16.75 -40.03
C ARG A 77 20.27 -16.11 -39.30
N TYR A 78 20.70 -16.70 -38.19
CA TYR A 78 21.89 -16.25 -37.48
C TYR A 78 23.13 -16.36 -38.38
N LEU A 79 23.34 -17.49 -39.05
CA LEU A 79 24.46 -17.66 -39.99
C LEU A 79 24.37 -16.67 -41.17
N ASP A 80 23.18 -16.46 -41.71
CA ASP A 80 22.94 -15.52 -42.81
C ASP A 80 23.20 -14.06 -42.41
N SER A 81 23.02 -13.70 -41.14
CA SER A 81 23.26 -12.34 -40.66
C SER A 81 24.71 -11.88 -40.89
N PHE A 82 25.67 -12.79 -40.82
CA PHE A 82 27.09 -12.49 -41.05
C PHE A 82 27.45 -12.32 -42.52
N LYS A 83 26.60 -12.76 -43.45
CA LYS A 83 26.84 -12.58 -44.89
C LYS A 83 26.67 -11.12 -45.32
N ASN A 84 25.96 -10.33 -44.52
CA ASN A 84 25.71 -8.92 -44.78
C ASN A 84 26.70 -8.08 -43.97
N LYS A 85 27.53 -7.29 -44.65
CA LYS A 85 28.39 -6.31 -43.98
C LYS A 85 27.53 -5.25 -43.30
N ILE A 86 27.98 -4.76 -42.16
CA ILE A 86 27.40 -3.57 -41.53
C ILE A 86 27.60 -2.40 -42.51
N PRO A 87 26.53 -1.68 -42.91
CA PRO A 87 26.67 -0.53 -43.78
C PRO A 87 27.59 0.54 -43.17
N GLU A 88 28.39 1.21 -43.99
CA GLU A 88 29.26 2.32 -43.55
C GLU A 88 28.48 3.46 -42.89
N SER A 89 27.20 3.63 -43.25
CA SER A 89 26.28 4.59 -42.64
C SER A 89 25.87 4.25 -41.21
N MET A 90 25.99 2.99 -40.77
CA MET A 90 25.75 2.53 -39.39
C MET A 90 27.02 2.66 -38.52
N GLY A 91 27.77 3.74 -38.70
CA GLY A 91 28.96 4.04 -37.90
C GLY A 91 28.71 3.94 -36.39
N SER A 92 29.75 3.59 -35.64
CA SER A 92 29.69 3.34 -34.20
C SER A 92 29.11 4.54 -33.42
N GLN A 93 27.91 4.36 -32.87
CA GLN A 93 27.25 5.34 -32.00
C GLN A 93 28.00 5.57 -30.67
N ILE A 94 28.99 4.71 -30.36
CA ILE A 94 29.88 4.84 -29.20
C ILE A 94 30.89 5.99 -29.37
N GLY A 95 31.12 6.51 -30.59
CA GLY A 95 31.99 7.67 -30.84
C GLY A 95 31.27 9.02 -30.99
N SER A 96 29.97 9.05 -31.26
CA SER A 96 29.24 10.28 -31.59
C SER A 96 28.68 11.05 -30.38
N ALA A 97 28.81 10.51 -29.17
CA ALA A 97 28.28 11.13 -27.95
C ALA A 97 29.10 12.34 -27.44
N ASN A 98 30.28 12.63 -27.99
CA ASN A 98 31.13 13.75 -27.57
C ASN A 98 30.93 15.04 -28.38
N ALA A 99 29.86 15.15 -29.17
CA ALA A 99 29.54 16.36 -29.95
C ALA A 99 28.10 16.84 -29.69
N THR A 100 27.77 17.10 -28.42
CA THR A 100 26.72 18.08 -28.07
C THR A 100 27.30 19.05 -27.07
N SER A 101 27.98 20.05 -27.63
CA SER A 101 28.06 21.39 -27.07
C SER A 101 26.67 22.03 -27.19
N GLY A 102 25.98 22.22 -26.07
CA GLY A 102 24.70 22.93 -26.00
C GLY A 102 24.61 23.67 -24.68
N GLY A 103 24.80 24.99 -24.74
CA GLY A 103 25.04 25.86 -23.59
C GLY A 103 23.85 26.00 -22.64
N GLY A 104 24.16 26.02 -21.34
CA GLY A 104 23.30 26.52 -20.29
C GLY A 104 23.97 27.73 -19.64
N GLN A 105 23.62 28.94 -20.10
CA GLN A 105 23.83 30.17 -19.33
C GLN A 105 22.78 30.20 -18.21
N GLY A 106 23.19 29.86 -16.99
CA GLY A 106 22.42 30.12 -15.78
C GLY A 106 22.98 31.37 -15.12
N ALA A 107 22.17 32.42 -15.08
CA ALA A 107 22.45 33.66 -14.36
C ALA A 107 22.60 33.39 -12.85
N GLN A 108 23.61 34.02 -12.23
CA GLN A 108 23.70 34.28 -10.79
C GLN A 108 24.07 35.75 -10.61
#